data_AF-A0A946ME81-F1
#
_entry.id   AF-A0A946ME81-F1
#
_cell.length_a   1.000
_cell.length_b   1.000
_cell.length_c   1.000
_cell.angle_alpha   90.00
_cell.angle_beta   90.00
_cell.angle_gamma   90.00
#
_symmetry.space_group_name_H-M   'P 1'
#
loop_
_entity.id
_entity.type
_entity.pdbx_description
1 polymer ?
#
loop_
_entity_poly.entity_id
_entity_poly.type
_entity_poly.pdbx_seq_one_letter_code
_entity_poly.pdbx_strand_id
1 'polypeptide(L)'
;MHSKSTPDNTSTESNTTRRNFLSRVSLSTIPLALAFANEQPLSAKPVKPDLGPRNFDLAAKNSHQSGTATAMISMFMQGGPSQVDLMDPKPLLNKMHLQKFPEKIKYDNAAEAS
;
A
#
# COMPACT_ATOMS: atom_id res chain seq x y z
N MET A 1 30.76 28.52 -62.11
CA MET A 1 29.64 27.60 -61.77
C MET A 1 29.55 27.58 -60.25
N HIS A 2 28.88 28.56 -59.63
CA HIS A 2 27.46 28.49 -59.24
C HIS A 2 27.08 27.20 -58.50
N SER A 3 27.14 27.21 -57.17
CA SER A 3 26.15 26.61 -56.26
C SER A 3 26.49 27.07 -54.83
N LYS A 4 25.79 28.11 -54.37
CA LYS A 4 24.59 28.10 -53.51
C LYS A 4 24.92 28.00 -52.00
N SER A 5 24.68 29.14 -51.35
CA SER A 5 24.47 29.35 -49.93
C SER A 5 23.35 28.47 -49.37
N THR A 6 23.55 27.93 -48.18
CA THR A 6 22.47 27.59 -47.24
C THR A 6 22.95 27.94 -45.82
N PRO A 7 22.27 28.83 -45.08
CA PRO A 7 22.55 29.03 -43.66
C PRO A 7 21.86 27.94 -42.84
N ASP A 8 22.62 27.14 -42.10
CA ASP A 8 22.09 26.20 -41.11
C ASP A 8 21.45 27.00 -39.96
N ASN A 9 20.12 27.01 -39.93
CA ASN A 9 19.33 27.53 -38.83
C ASN A 9 19.33 26.51 -37.68
N THR A 10 20.38 26.52 -36.87
CA THR A 10 20.41 25.75 -35.62
C THR A 10 19.41 26.38 -34.64
N SER A 11 18.17 25.92 -34.71
CA SER A 11 17.17 26.11 -33.67
C SER A 11 17.72 25.56 -32.36
N THR A 12 18.03 26.46 -31.43
CA THR A 12 18.34 26.12 -30.04
C THR A 12 17.05 25.69 -29.36
N GLU A 13 16.63 24.46 -29.62
CA GLU A 13 15.55 23.79 -28.90
C GLU A 13 15.99 23.56 -27.45
N SER A 14 15.72 24.56 -26.60
CA SER A 14 15.89 24.45 -25.16
C SER A 14 14.87 23.43 -24.62
N ASN A 15 15.34 22.20 -24.37
CA ASN A 15 14.55 21.13 -23.77
C ASN A 15 14.04 21.56 -22.38
N THR A 16 12.85 22.17 -22.35
CA THR A 16 12.19 22.61 -21.12
C THR A 16 11.75 21.36 -20.35
N THR A 17 12.59 20.94 -19.41
CA THR A 17 12.35 19.76 -18.60
C THR A 17 11.29 20.04 -17.54
N ARG A 18 10.34 19.11 -17.34
CA ARG A 18 9.30 19.19 -16.30
C ARG A 18 9.84 19.55 -14.91
N ARG A 19 11.06 19.09 -14.60
CA ARG A 19 11.79 19.39 -13.37
C ARG A 19 12.13 20.88 -13.19
N ASN A 20 12.47 21.59 -14.26
CA ASN A 20 12.75 23.03 -14.25
C ASN A 20 11.46 23.86 -14.08
N PHE A 21 10.35 23.38 -14.62
CA PHE A 21 9.04 23.99 -14.35
C PHE A 21 8.63 23.79 -12.88
N LEU A 22 8.75 22.57 -12.35
CA LEU A 22 8.42 22.27 -10.95
C LEU A 22 9.32 23.02 -9.96
N SER A 23 10.61 23.18 -10.24
CA SER A 23 11.52 23.95 -9.38
C SER A 23 11.20 25.44 -9.35
N ARG A 24 10.58 26.00 -10.41
CA ARG A 24 10.15 27.40 -10.46
C ARG A 24 8.81 27.63 -9.79
N VAL A 25 7.90 26.65 -9.82
CA VAL A 25 6.53 26.77 -9.28
C VAL A 25 6.43 26.41 -7.79
N SER A 26 7.41 25.67 -7.23
CA SER A 26 7.35 25.19 -5.84
C SER A 26 7.43 26.31 -4.78
N LEU A 27 8.16 27.40 -5.03
CA LEU A 27 8.36 28.44 -4.01
C LEU A 27 7.14 29.36 -3.79
N SER A 28 6.26 29.53 -4.78
CA SER A 28 5.16 30.51 -4.69
C SER A 28 3.85 29.94 -4.12
N THR A 29 3.68 28.63 -4.09
CA THR A 29 2.42 27.97 -3.68
C THR A 29 2.33 27.66 -2.18
N ILE A 30 3.47 27.65 -1.47
CA ILE A 30 3.59 27.37 -0.03
C ILE A 30 2.75 28.30 0.85
N PRO A 31 2.80 29.64 0.72
CA PRO A 31 2.03 30.54 1.60
C PRO A 31 0.51 30.40 1.43
N LEU A 32 0.03 30.10 0.21
CA LEU A 32 -1.41 29.84 -0.02
C LEU A 32 -1.85 28.53 0.63
N ALA A 33 -1.04 27.48 0.50
CA ALA A 33 -1.31 26.19 1.16
C ALA A 33 -1.34 26.33 2.69
N LEU A 34 -0.45 27.14 3.25
CA LEU A 34 -0.44 27.45 4.69
C LEU A 34 -1.67 28.27 5.13
N ALA A 35 -2.15 29.22 4.31
CA ALA A 35 -3.38 29.96 4.60
C ALA A 35 -4.59 29.02 4.65
N PHE A 36 -4.71 28.10 3.69
CA PHE A 36 -5.77 27.08 3.69
C PHE A 36 -5.67 26.08 4.86
N ALA A 37 -4.46 25.74 5.30
CA ALA A 37 -4.26 24.83 6.42
C ALA A 37 -4.62 25.45 7.79
N ASN A 38 -4.63 26.78 7.88
CA ASN A 38 -4.90 27.50 9.13
C ASN A 38 -6.39 27.87 9.32
N GLU A 39 -7.23 27.58 8.33
CA GLU A 39 -8.69 27.67 8.41
C GLU A 39 -9.25 26.48 9.22
N GLN A 40 -8.91 26.40 10.51
CA GLN A 40 -9.61 25.51 11.43
C GLN A 40 -10.88 26.23 11.92
N PRO A 41 -12.09 25.72 11.61
CA PRO A 41 -13.30 26.26 12.20
C PRO A 41 -13.29 25.97 13.71
N LEU A 42 -13.02 26.99 14.53
CA LEU A 42 -13.02 26.93 15.99
C LEU A 42 -14.46 26.90 16.55
N SER A 43 -15.28 25.95 16.07
CA SER A 43 -16.63 25.71 16.58
C SER A 43 -16.68 24.40 17.37
N ALA A 44 -15.93 24.35 18.47
CA ALA A 44 -16.04 23.25 19.43
C ALA A 44 -17.26 23.49 20.33
N LYS A 45 -18.41 22.93 19.94
CA LYS A 45 -19.58 22.82 20.84
C LYS A 45 -19.22 21.84 21.97
N PRO A 46 -19.40 22.20 23.26
CA PRO A 46 -19.06 21.31 24.36
C PRO A 46 -19.87 20.02 24.27
N VAL A 47 -19.17 18.88 24.29
CA VAL A 47 -19.77 17.54 24.27
C VAL A 47 -20.47 17.31 25.61
N LYS A 48 -21.81 17.26 25.59
CA LYS A 48 -22.58 16.82 26.76
C LYS A 48 -22.38 15.30 26.94
N PRO A 49 -22.11 14.80 28.15
CA PRO A 49 -22.01 13.36 28.39
C PRO A 49 -23.40 12.73 28.26
N ASP A 50 -23.51 11.68 27.44
CA ASP A 50 -24.75 10.90 27.28
C ASP A 50 -25.01 10.06 28.54
N LEU A 51 -26.02 10.45 29.32
CA LEU A 51 -26.50 9.77 30.54
C LEU A 51 -27.65 8.77 30.27
N GLY A 52 -28.02 8.56 29.00
CA GLY A 52 -29.13 7.69 28.61
C GLY A 52 -28.72 6.23 28.35
N PRO A 53 -29.68 5.29 28.31
CA PRO A 53 -29.41 3.91 27.92
C PRO A 53 -28.84 3.87 26.50
N ARG A 54 -27.66 3.26 26.36
CA ARG A 54 -26.90 3.22 25.11
C ARG A 54 -27.54 2.19 24.17
N ASN A 55 -28.24 2.65 23.15
CA ASN A 55 -28.72 1.78 22.07
C ASN A 55 -27.54 1.45 21.14
N PHE A 56 -27.29 0.16 20.95
CA PHE A 56 -26.29 -0.33 20.01
C PHE A 56 -26.97 -0.67 18.69
N ASP A 57 -26.55 -0.01 17.62
CA ASP A 57 -26.99 -0.25 16.25
C ASP A 57 -25.87 -0.99 15.49
N LEU A 58 -26.26 -1.91 14.62
CA LEU A 58 -25.36 -2.68 13.75
C LEU A 58 -25.12 -1.96 12.40
N ALA A 59 -25.74 -0.81 12.19
CA ALA A 59 -25.48 0.02 11.03
C ALA A 59 -23.99 0.43 10.94
N ALA A 60 -23.48 0.50 9.71
CA ALA A 60 -22.09 0.89 9.46
C ALA A 60 -21.82 2.28 10.04
N LYS A 61 -20.85 2.36 10.97
CA LYS A 61 -20.48 3.61 11.62
C LYS A 61 -19.59 4.44 10.70
N ASN A 62 -19.91 5.73 10.54
CA ASN A 62 -19.03 6.65 9.83
C ASN A 62 -17.66 6.72 10.54
N SER A 63 -16.59 6.58 9.76
CA SER A 63 -15.23 6.75 10.26
C SER A 63 -15.00 8.20 10.65
N HIS A 64 -14.20 8.42 11.71
CA HIS A 64 -13.83 9.78 12.14
C HIS A 64 -12.95 10.52 11.13
N GLN A 65 -12.37 9.81 10.15
CA GLN A 65 -11.48 10.35 9.12
C GLN A 65 -11.82 9.71 7.77
N SER A 66 -11.58 10.45 6.68
CA SER A 66 -11.70 9.90 5.32
C SER A 66 -10.66 8.80 5.09
N GLY A 67 -11.07 7.70 4.45
CA GLY A 67 -10.14 6.67 4.03
C GLY A 67 -9.16 7.21 2.99
N THR A 68 -7.86 7.13 3.28
CA THR A 68 -6.79 7.65 2.39
C THR A 68 -6.20 6.59 1.47
N ALA A 69 -6.56 5.32 1.66
CA ALA A 69 -6.04 4.20 0.87
C ALA A 69 -6.59 4.26 -0.57
N THR A 70 -5.70 4.46 -1.54
CA THR A 70 -6.04 4.52 -2.98
C THR A 70 -5.89 3.18 -3.69
N ALA A 71 -5.16 2.22 -3.11
CA ALA A 71 -4.99 0.88 -3.66
C ALA A 71 -4.89 -0.16 -2.53
N MET A 72 -5.41 -1.36 -2.77
CA MET A 72 -5.39 -2.49 -1.85
C MET A 72 -4.70 -3.68 -2.53
N ILE A 73 -3.66 -4.23 -1.89
CA ILE A 73 -3.00 -5.44 -2.35
C ILE A 73 -3.53 -6.59 -1.50
N SER A 74 -4.29 -7.50 -2.11
CA SER A 74 -4.74 -8.74 -1.46
C SER A 74 -3.78 -9.86 -1.82
N MET A 75 -3.01 -10.33 -0.85
CA MET A 75 -2.11 -11.48 -1.01
C MET A 75 -2.80 -12.73 -0.44
N PHE A 76 -3.17 -13.66 -1.32
CA PHE A 76 -3.64 -14.99 -0.91
C PHE A 76 -2.45 -15.93 -0.82
N MET A 77 -1.86 -16.02 0.37
CA MET A 77 -0.83 -17.02 0.63
C MET A 77 -1.51 -18.35 0.93
N GLN A 78 -1.61 -19.21 -0.09
CA GLN A 78 -2.05 -20.59 0.08
C GLN A 78 -0.91 -21.35 0.78
N GLY A 79 -1.16 -21.85 2.00
CA GLY A 79 -0.21 -22.73 2.68
C GLY A 79 0.54 -22.15 3.88
N GLY A 80 -0.13 -21.38 4.74
CA GLY A 80 0.31 -21.31 6.14
C GLY A 80 0.14 -22.69 6.80
N PRO A 81 1.04 -23.12 7.71
CA PRO A 81 0.86 -24.36 8.44
C PRO A 81 -0.51 -24.32 9.11
N SER A 82 -1.29 -25.39 8.94
CA SER A 82 -2.64 -25.44 9.50
C SER A 82 -2.55 -25.27 11.03
N GLN A 83 -3.56 -24.66 11.65
CA GLN A 83 -3.62 -24.54 13.10
C GLN A 83 -3.46 -25.92 13.78
N VAL A 84 -3.97 -26.97 13.11
CA VAL A 84 -3.82 -28.37 13.50
C VAL A 84 -2.35 -28.81 13.47
N ASP A 85 -1.57 -28.39 12.48
CA ASP A 85 -0.16 -28.73 12.38
C ASP A 85 0.70 -27.99 13.42
N LEU A 86 0.30 -26.78 13.83
CA LEU A 86 1.07 -25.98 14.79
C LEU A 86 0.76 -26.30 16.27
N MET A 87 -0.50 -26.50 16.62
CA MET A 87 -0.94 -26.45 18.02
C MET A 87 -1.15 -27.82 18.67
N ASP A 88 -1.15 -28.91 17.89
CA ASP A 88 -1.29 -30.25 18.45
C ASP A 88 0.09 -30.91 18.68
N PRO A 89 0.40 -31.33 19.92
CA PRO A 89 1.62 -32.08 20.17
C PRO A 89 1.57 -33.38 19.37
N LYS A 90 2.63 -33.65 18.59
CA LYS A 90 2.75 -34.86 17.76
C LYS A 90 3.58 -35.93 18.47
N PRO A 91 2.99 -36.76 19.36
CA PRO A 91 3.75 -37.71 20.18
C PRO A 91 4.44 -38.79 19.34
N LEU A 92 3.85 -39.20 18.22
CA LEU A 92 4.45 -40.18 17.32
C LEU A 92 5.69 -39.62 16.61
N LEU A 93 5.63 -38.36 16.18
CA LEU A 93 6.75 -37.68 15.54
C LEU A 93 7.92 -37.48 16.51
N ASN A 94 7.61 -37.17 17.78
CA ASN A 94 8.61 -37.09 18.84
C ASN A 94 9.29 -38.45 19.12
N LYS A 95 8.53 -39.55 19.10
CA LYS A 95 9.06 -40.92 19.28
C LYS A 95 9.95 -41.38 18.14
N MET A 96 9.61 -40.99 16.91
CA MET A 96 10.33 -41.37 15.69
C MET A 96 11.35 -40.30 15.27
N HIS A 97 11.70 -39.38 16.18
CA HIS A 97 12.71 -38.36 15.93
C HIS A 97 14.04 -39.01 15.53
N LEU A 98 14.63 -38.57 14.42
CA LEU A 98 15.88 -39.08 13.82
C LEU A 98 15.84 -40.54 13.32
N GLN A 99 14.66 -41.17 13.24
CA GLN A 99 14.52 -42.50 12.65
C GLN A 99 14.25 -42.38 11.15
N LYS A 100 14.83 -43.29 10.35
CA LYS A 100 14.56 -43.34 8.92
C LYS A 100 13.12 -43.78 8.70
N PHE A 101 12.41 -43.08 7.82
CA PHE A 101 11.02 -43.40 7.49
C PHE A 101 10.94 -44.86 6.98
N PRO A 102 10.12 -45.72 7.61
CA PRO A 102 10.15 -47.17 7.37
C PRO A 102 9.49 -47.59 6.05
N GLU A 103 8.65 -46.74 5.46
CA GLU A 103 7.86 -47.07 4.27
C GLU A 103 8.38 -46.39 3.00
N LYS A 104 7.95 -46.88 1.83
CA LYS A 104 8.23 -46.22 0.55
C LYS A 104 7.31 -44.99 0.43
N ILE A 105 7.91 -43.81 0.34
CA ILE A 105 7.18 -42.57 0.10
C ILE A 105 6.54 -42.64 -1.29
N LYS A 106 5.20 -42.67 -1.33
CA LYS A 106 4.44 -42.56 -2.57
C LYS A 106 4.34 -41.06 -2.91
N TYR A 107 5.07 -40.62 -3.92
CA TYR A 107 4.94 -39.28 -4.47
C TYR A 107 3.78 -39.26 -5.45
N ASP A 108 2.74 -38.48 -5.16
CA ASP A 108 1.52 -38.47 -5.98
C ASP A 108 1.63 -37.56 -7.21
N ASN A 109 2.62 -36.66 -7.30
CA ASN A 109 3.00 -35.91 -8.51
C ASN A 109 4.41 -35.33 -8.36
N ALA A 110 5.41 -35.95 -9.00
CA ALA A 110 6.81 -35.50 -8.93
C ALA A 110 7.20 -34.47 -10.01
N ALA A 111 6.30 -34.15 -10.95
CA ALA A 111 6.63 -33.39 -12.17
C ALA A 111 6.14 -31.92 -12.19
N GLU A 112 5.31 -31.49 -11.23
CA GLU A 112 4.65 -30.16 -11.27
C GLU A 112 5.03 -29.25 -10.09
N ALA A 113 6.05 -29.65 -9.31
CA ALA A 113 6.58 -28.90 -8.19
C ALA A 113 8.07 -28.57 -8.37
N SER A 114 8.44 -28.08 -9.56
CA SER A 114 9.74 -27.44 -9.84
C SER A 114 9.57 -26.01 -10.31
#